data_AF-A0A934CZY3-F1
#
_entry.id   AF-A0A934CZY3-F1
#
_cell.length_a   1.000
_cell.length_b   1.000
_cell.length_c   1.000
_cell.angle_alpha   90.00
_cell.angle_beta   90.00
_cell.angle_gamma   90.00
#
_symmetry.space_group_name_H-M   'P 1'
#
loop_
_entity.id
_entity.type
_entity.pdbx_description
1 polymer ?
#
loop_
_entity_poly.entity_id
_entity_poly.type
_entity_poly.pdbx_seq_one_letter_code
_entity_poly.pdbx_strand_id
1 'polypeptide(L)'
;MAGKVCPKCGHERRPGDYAPESECPRCGIVYAKVENPRSSEEIPATPSLTEQLVRRKEKEMEESRAGDLVLSCVTAAFIGVFFYLAIWRFPAPFVTFSEVNETYGEFIESYVSPRNFFLAALSGLLFAPAIYKYIRNKRSSWRN
;
A
#
# COMPACT_ATOMS: atom_id res chain seq x y z
N MET A 1 25.09 -53.59 19.46
CA MET A 1 23.75 -54.19 19.26
C MET A 1 23.53 -54.40 17.77
N ALA A 2 23.66 -55.64 17.28
CA ALA A 2 23.43 -56.00 15.88
C ALA A 2 21.93 -56.28 15.65
N GLY A 3 21.38 -55.89 14.48
CA GLY A 3 20.00 -56.24 14.08
C GLY A 3 18.97 -55.10 14.04
N LYS A 4 19.37 -53.82 14.11
CA LYS A 4 18.42 -52.72 13.87
C LYS A 4 18.14 -52.59 12.37
N VAL A 5 16.92 -52.92 11.95
CA VAL A 5 16.43 -52.70 10.59
C VAL A 5 15.95 -51.26 10.45
N CYS A 6 16.43 -50.56 9.43
CA CYS A 6 16.01 -49.19 9.15
C CYS A 6 14.53 -49.14 8.71
N PRO A 7 13.66 -48.35 9.36
CA PRO A 7 12.25 -48.24 8.99
C PRO A 7 12.04 -47.54 7.63
N LYS A 8 13.04 -46.82 7.12
CA LYS A 8 12.95 -46.10 5.83
C LYS A 8 13.38 -46.93 4.63
N CYS A 9 14.47 -47.70 4.76
CA CYS A 9 15.08 -48.40 3.63
C CYS A 9 15.26 -49.90 3.82
N GLY A 10 14.87 -50.44 4.98
CA GLY A 10 14.97 -51.88 5.27
C GLY A 10 16.40 -52.39 5.47
N HIS A 11 17.42 -51.52 5.50
CA HIS A 11 18.80 -51.94 5.72
C HIS A 11 19.00 -52.45 7.14
N GLU A 12 19.53 -53.66 7.27
CA GLU A 12 19.96 -54.24 8.54
C GLU A 12 21.41 -53.85 8.83
N ARG A 13 21.64 -53.18 9.96
CA ARG A 13 22.99 -52.72 10.33
C ARG A 13 23.91 -53.89 10.64
N ARG A 14 25.06 -53.91 9.96
CA ARG A 14 26.13 -54.88 10.19
C ARG A 14 27.21 -54.27 11.08
N PRO A 15 27.96 -55.08 11.86
CA PRO A 15 28.99 -54.58 12.77
C PRO A 15 30.19 -53.89 12.10
N GLY A 16 30.25 -53.82 10.77
CA GLY A 16 31.29 -53.13 10.00
C GLY A 16 30.81 -51.87 9.27
N ASP A 17 29.58 -51.40 9.50
CA ASP A 17 29.05 -50.21 8.83
C ASP A 17 29.67 -48.92 9.41
N TYR A 18 30.26 -48.07 8.54
CA TYR A 18 30.87 -46.79 8.88
C TYR A 18 29.84 -45.66 9.08
N ALA A 19 28.93 -45.81 10.04
CA ALA A 19 28.00 -44.73 10.39
C ALA A 19 27.69 -44.70 11.89
N PRO A 20 27.47 -43.50 12.47
CA PRO A 20 27.14 -43.35 13.89
C PRO A 20 25.83 -44.06 14.22
N GLU A 21 25.70 -44.58 15.45
CA GLU A 21 24.54 -45.38 15.87
C GLU A 21 23.20 -44.65 15.71
N SER A 22 23.22 -43.31 15.70
CA SER A 22 22.06 -42.42 15.51
C SER A 22 21.54 -42.33 14.08
N GLU A 23 22.28 -42.78 13.06
CA GLU A 23 21.96 -42.56 11.65
C GLU A 23 22.13 -43.82 10.79
N CYS A 24 21.23 -44.09 9.84
CA CYS A 24 21.34 -45.26 8.97
C CYS A 24 22.45 -45.10 7.90
N PRO A 25 23.41 -46.04 7.75
CA PRO A 25 24.52 -45.94 6.78
C PRO A 25 24.07 -45.93 5.32
N ARG A 26 22.90 -46.48 5.00
CA ARG A 26 22.42 -46.62 3.62
C ARG A 26 21.58 -45.44 3.14
N CYS A 27 20.84 -44.78 4.03
CA CYS A 27 19.86 -43.75 3.65
C CYS A 27 19.97 -42.44 4.44
N GLY A 28 20.89 -42.36 5.40
CA GLY A 28 21.16 -41.17 6.20
C GLY A 28 20.03 -40.74 7.14
N ILE A 29 19.04 -41.60 7.42
CA ILE A 29 17.96 -41.21 8.33
C ILE A 29 18.43 -41.29 9.79
N VAL A 30 18.16 -40.22 10.53
CA VAL A 30 18.40 -40.17 11.97
C VAL A 30 17.23 -40.86 12.68
N TYR A 31 17.50 -41.95 13.40
CA TYR A 31 16.48 -42.75 14.08
C TYR A 31 15.65 -41.92 15.08
N ALA A 32 16.29 -40.96 15.77
CA ALA A 32 15.63 -40.03 16.69
C ALA A 32 14.54 -39.16 16.03
N LYS A 33 14.66 -38.89 14.71
CA LYS A 33 13.67 -38.12 13.96
C LYS A 33 12.47 -38.99 13.53
N VAL A 34 12.66 -40.30 13.43
CA VAL A 34 11.59 -41.25 13.05
C VAL A 34 10.80 -41.71 14.27
N GLU A 35 11.48 -41.92 15.40
CA GLU A 35 10.85 -42.32 16.66
C GLU A 35 10.01 -41.19 17.27
N ASN A 36 10.26 -39.93 16.88
CA ASN A 36 9.48 -38.79 17.31
C ASN A 36 8.82 -38.04 16.12
N PRO A 37 7.76 -38.61 15.53
CA PRO A 37 7.01 -37.96 14.44
C PRO A 37 6.31 -36.66 14.87
N ARG A 38 6.32 -36.31 16.17
CA ARG A 38 5.65 -35.11 16.71
C ARG A 38 6.43 -33.81 16.54
N SER A 39 7.62 -33.82 15.95
CA SER A 39 8.46 -32.60 15.83
C SER A 39 8.56 -32.02 14.42
N SER A 40 8.07 -32.73 13.40
CA SER A 40 7.98 -32.20 12.04
C SER A 40 6.51 -31.98 11.68
N GLU A 41 6.11 -30.71 11.75
CA GLU A 41 5.14 -30.16 10.80
C GLU A 41 3.67 -30.54 11.02
N GLU A 42 3.19 -30.44 12.26
CA GLU A 42 1.87 -29.83 12.42
C GLU A 42 2.05 -28.33 12.19
N ILE A 43 1.77 -27.86 10.98
CA ILE A 43 1.17 -26.52 10.83
C ILE A 43 -0.13 -26.66 11.61
N PRO A 44 -0.26 -26.11 12.83
CA PRO A 44 -1.48 -26.29 13.57
C PRO A 44 -2.59 -25.68 12.71
N ALA A 45 -3.58 -26.51 12.38
CA ALA A 45 -4.88 -26.06 11.90
C ALA A 45 -5.58 -25.32 13.05
N THR A 46 -4.96 -24.26 13.55
CA THR A 46 -5.56 -23.29 14.44
C THR A 46 -6.29 -22.29 13.56
N PRO A 47 -7.64 -22.26 13.56
CA PRO A 47 -8.41 -21.18 12.93
C PRO A 47 -8.09 -19.79 13.54
N SER A 48 -7.28 -19.70 14.59
CA SER A 48 -6.96 -18.46 15.28
C SER A 48 -5.88 -17.61 14.60
N LEU A 49 -4.86 -18.18 13.94
CA LEU A 49 -3.75 -17.35 13.44
C LEU A 49 -4.10 -16.64 12.14
N THR A 50 -4.78 -17.33 11.24
CA THR A 50 -5.37 -16.74 10.03
C THR A 50 -6.44 -15.71 10.40
N GLU A 51 -7.31 -16.01 11.36
CA GLU A 51 -8.35 -15.06 11.78
C GLU A 51 -7.78 -13.84 12.53
N GLN A 52 -6.72 -14.01 13.33
CA GLN A 52 -6.00 -12.90 13.93
C GLN A 52 -5.32 -12.01 12.88
N LEU A 53 -4.75 -12.60 11.82
CA LEU A 53 -4.17 -11.84 10.72
C LEU A 53 -5.23 -11.09 9.91
N VAL A 54 -6.38 -11.71 9.65
CA VAL A 54 -7.52 -11.07 8.98
C VAL A 54 -8.01 -9.89 9.81
N ARG A 55 -8.27 -10.08 11.11
CA ARG A 55 -8.69 -8.99 12.01
C ARG A 55 -7.67 -7.87 12.12
N ARG A 56 -6.37 -8.19 12.14
CA ARG A 56 -5.31 -7.17 12.16
C ARG A 56 -5.34 -6.35 10.85
N LYS A 57 -5.44 -7.01 9.70
CA LYS A 57 -5.53 -6.34 8.41
C LYS A 57 -6.79 -5.49 8.24
N GLU A 58 -7.93 -5.93 8.78
CA GLU A 58 -9.17 -5.15 8.78
C GLU A 58 -9.00 -3.84 9.57
N LYS A 59 -8.40 -3.91 10.76
CA LYS A 59 -8.09 -2.71 11.57
C LYS A 59 -7.12 -1.76 10.86
N GLU A 60 -6.05 -2.29 10.27
CA GLU A 60 -5.08 -1.50 9.50
C GLU A 60 -5.76 -0.82 8.28
N MET A 61 -6.71 -1.50 7.63
CA MET A 61 -7.44 -0.95 6.49
C MET A 61 -8.44 0.14 6.91
N GLU A 62 -9.09 -0.01 8.06
CA GLU A 62 -10.02 0.99 8.60
C GLU A 62 -9.28 2.27 9.04
N GLU A 63 -8.13 2.11 9.71
CA GLU A 63 -7.28 3.23 10.12
C GLU A 63 -6.73 4.00 8.90
N SER A 64 -6.33 3.29 7.84
CA SER A 64 -5.87 3.93 6.60
C SER A 64 -6.97 4.72 5.89
N ARG A 65 -8.24 4.31 5.96
CA ARG A 65 -9.36 5.04 5.35
C ARG A 65 -9.65 6.36 6.08
N ALA A 66 -9.55 6.34 7.41
CA ALA A 66 -9.71 7.56 8.22
C ALA A 66 -8.59 8.57 7.92
N GLY A 67 -7.35 8.11 7.81
CA GLY A 67 -6.20 8.96 7.47
C GLY A 67 -6.33 9.63 6.10
N ASP A 68 -6.76 8.89 5.07
CA ASP A 68 -6.98 9.43 3.71
C ASP A 68 -8.05 10.53 3.68
N LEU A 69 -9.15 10.36 4.43
CA LEU A 69 -10.22 11.35 4.47
C LEU A 69 -9.77 12.65 5.14
N VAL A 70 -9.06 12.56 6.26
CA VAL A 70 -8.53 13.73 6.98
C VAL A 70 -7.54 14.49 6.11
N LEU A 71 -6.62 13.79 5.43
CA LEU A 71 -5.64 14.42 4.55
C LEU A 71 -6.31 15.15 3.36
N SER A 72 -7.37 14.58 2.79
CA SER A 72 -8.16 15.20 1.73
C SER A 72 -8.84 16.50 2.20
N CYS A 73 -9.49 16.48 3.36
CA CYS A 73 -10.16 17.66 3.92
C CYS A 73 -9.17 18.78 4.24
N VAL A 74 -8.02 18.44 4.83
CA VAL A 74 -6.98 19.42 5.19
C VAL A 74 -6.41 20.08 3.93
N THR A 75 -6.04 19.29 2.91
CA THR A 75 -5.49 19.84 1.67
C THR A 75 -6.50 20.73 0.93
N ALA A 76 -7.77 20.35 0.87
CA ALA A 76 -8.83 21.18 0.29
C ALA A 76 -9.00 22.54 1.03
N ALA A 77 -8.94 22.53 2.37
CA ALA A 77 -9.02 23.76 3.16
C ALA A 77 -7.83 24.69 2.89
N PHE A 78 -6.60 24.16 2.84
CA PHE A 78 -5.40 24.96 2.54
C PHE A 78 -5.46 25.57 1.13
N ILE A 79 -5.90 24.79 0.14
CA ILE A 79 -6.06 25.27 -1.23
C ILE A 79 -7.11 26.39 -1.27
N GLY A 80 -8.26 26.20 -0.63
CA GLY A 80 -9.30 27.23 -0.56
C GLY A 80 -8.83 28.53 0.09
N VAL A 81 -8.12 28.45 1.22
CA VAL A 81 -7.53 29.62 1.89
C VAL A 81 -6.46 30.28 1.01
N PHE A 82 -5.61 29.51 0.34
CA PHE A 82 -4.60 30.04 -0.56
C PHE A 82 -5.24 30.81 -1.72
N PHE A 83 -6.26 30.26 -2.38
CA PHE A 83 -6.97 30.95 -3.46
C PHE A 83 -7.71 32.18 -2.96
N TYR A 84 -8.36 32.11 -1.79
CA TYR A 84 -9.02 33.26 -1.17
C TYR A 84 -8.03 34.40 -0.92
N LEU A 85 -6.89 34.08 -0.28
CA LEU A 85 -5.83 35.04 -0.03
C LEU A 85 -5.19 35.53 -1.32
N ALA A 86 -4.96 34.68 -2.32
CA ALA A 86 -4.43 35.13 -3.61
C ALA A 86 -5.40 36.13 -4.25
N ILE A 87 -6.69 35.83 -4.34
CA ILE A 87 -7.68 36.75 -4.94
C ILE A 87 -7.77 38.07 -4.16
N TRP A 88 -7.77 38.02 -2.83
CA TRP A 88 -7.91 39.21 -1.99
C TRP A 88 -6.61 40.02 -1.80
N ARG A 89 -5.44 39.36 -1.85
CA ARG A 89 -4.13 39.96 -1.59
C ARG A 89 -3.40 40.37 -2.88
N PHE A 90 -3.82 39.86 -4.05
CA PHE A 90 -3.28 40.22 -5.36
C PHE A 90 -4.18 41.13 -6.23
N PRO A 91 -4.81 42.22 -5.73
CA PRO A 91 -5.33 43.24 -6.62
C PRO A 91 -4.21 44.10 -7.28
N ALA A 92 -2.92 43.77 -7.10
CA ALA A 92 -1.82 44.72 -7.28
C ALA A 92 -0.98 44.66 -8.58
N PRO A 93 -0.73 43.54 -9.30
CA PRO A 93 0.02 43.66 -10.55
C PRO A 93 -0.84 44.13 -11.73
N PHE A 94 -2.17 44.21 -11.58
CA PHE A 94 -3.06 44.70 -12.63
C PHE A 94 -3.17 46.23 -12.68
N VAL A 95 -2.79 46.94 -11.61
CA VAL A 95 -2.88 48.42 -11.57
C VAL A 95 -1.68 49.09 -12.26
N THR A 96 -0.55 48.39 -12.44
CA THR A 96 0.61 48.93 -13.16
C THR A 96 0.52 48.78 -14.69
N PHE A 97 -0.58 48.24 -15.23
CA PHE A 97 -0.86 48.22 -16.68
C PHE A 97 -1.77 49.37 -17.15
N SER A 98 -2.09 50.32 -16.27
CA SER A 98 -2.95 51.47 -16.60
C SER A 98 -2.34 52.46 -17.61
N GLU A 99 -1.07 52.32 -17.97
CA GLU A 99 -0.39 53.20 -18.94
C GLU A 99 -0.31 52.61 -20.36
N VAL A 100 -0.81 51.39 -20.59
CA VAL A 100 -0.90 50.76 -21.93
C VAL A 100 -2.37 50.61 -22.38
N ASN A 101 -3.28 51.39 -21.79
CA ASN A 101 -4.72 51.08 -21.76
C ASN A 101 -5.58 51.76 -22.83
N GLU A 102 -5.03 52.48 -23.81
CA GLU A 102 -5.87 53.06 -24.87
C GLU A 102 -6.21 52.06 -26.00
N THR A 103 -5.41 51.01 -26.21
CA THR A 103 -5.58 50.13 -27.39
C THR A 103 -6.28 48.80 -27.09
N TYR A 104 -6.50 48.43 -25.83
CA TYR A 104 -7.01 47.10 -25.44
C TYR A 104 -8.31 47.09 -24.62
N GLY A 105 -8.94 48.26 -24.43
CA GLY A 105 -10.11 48.45 -23.55
C GLY A 105 -11.31 47.54 -23.87
N GLU A 106 -11.57 47.22 -25.14
CA GLU A 106 -12.73 46.39 -25.51
C GLU A 106 -12.51 44.87 -25.33
N PHE A 107 -11.27 44.39 -25.24
CA PHE A 107 -11.00 42.94 -25.22
C PHE A 107 -10.98 42.34 -23.80
N ILE A 108 -10.75 43.15 -22.76
CA ILE A 108 -10.58 42.68 -21.38
C ILE A 108 -11.91 42.52 -20.64
N GLU A 109 -12.95 43.29 -20.97
CA GLU A 109 -14.28 43.15 -20.34
C GLU A 109 -14.91 41.77 -20.59
N SER A 110 -14.57 41.11 -21.69
CA SER A 110 -15.07 39.76 -22.00
C SER A 110 -14.45 38.66 -21.12
N TYR A 111 -13.22 38.88 -20.62
CA TYR A 111 -12.47 37.85 -19.90
C TYR A 111 -12.75 37.82 -18.39
N VAL A 112 -13.10 38.97 -17.79
CA VAL A 112 -13.41 39.10 -16.36
C VAL A 112 -14.92 39.08 -16.10
N SER A 113 -15.67 38.32 -16.89
CA SER A 113 -17.07 38.03 -16.58
C SER A 113 -17.13 37.07 -15.38
N PRO A 114 -17.93 37.36 -14.33
CA PRO A 114 -18.17 36.45 -13.21
C PRO A 114 -18.52 35.03 -13.67
N ARG A 115 -19.18 34.90 -14.82
CA ARG A 115 -19.58 33.62 -15.43
C ARG A 115 -18.38 32.72 -15.76
N ASN A 116 -17.27 33.28 -16.23
CA ASN A 116 -16.07 32.50 -16.59
C ASN A 116 -15.32 32.01 -15.35
N PHE A 117 -15.32 32.79 -14.27
CA PHE A 117 -14.77 32.37 -12.97
C PHE A 117 -15.56 31.19 -12.38
N PHE A 118 -16.89 31.26 -12.41
CA PHE A 118 -17.73 30.15 -11.96
C PHE A 118 -17.51 28.88 -12.80
N LEU A 119 -17.34 29.00 -14.12
CA LEU A 119 -17.06 27.85 -14.99
C LEU A 119 -15.68 27.22 -14.71
N ALA A 120 -14.66 28.01 -14.41
CA ALA A 120 -13.34 27.52 -14.02
C ALA A 120 -13.34 26.83 -12.64
N ALA A 121 -14.08 27.39 -11.67
CA ALA A 121 -14.25 26.77 -10.36
C ALA A 121 -15.02 25.43 -10.46
N LEU A 122 -16.08 25.39 -11.27
CA LEU A 122 -16.87 24.19 -11.52
C LEU A 122 -16.07 23.10 -12.25
N SER A 123 -15.22 23.48 -13.22
CA SER A 123 -14.37 22.51 -13.91
C SER A 123 -13.34 21.90 -12.94
N GLY A 124 -12.71 22.71 -12.08
CA GLY A 124 -11.83 22.22 -11.02
C GLY A 124 -12.51 21.22 -10.09
N LEU A 125 -13.74 21.50 -9.67
CA LEU A 125 -14.56 20.62 -8.81
C LEU A 125 -14.96 19.30 -9.49
N LEU A 126 -15.24 19.33 -10.80
CA LEU A 126 -15.60 18.14 -11.57
C LEU A 126 -14.39 17.23 -11.83
N PHE A 127 -13.23 17.80 -12.13
CA PHE A 127 -12.05 17.01 -12.50
C PHE A 127 -11.22 16.55 -11.29
N ALA A 128 -11.27 17.24 -10.15
CA ALA A 128 -10.55 16.86 -8.93
C ALA A 128 -10.78 15.40 -8.46
N PRO A 129 -12.03 14.88 -8.36
CA PRO A 129 -12.25 13.49 -7.93
C PRO A 129 -11.76 12.46 -8.96
N ALA A 130 -11.84 12.78 -10.25
CA ALA A 130 -11.33 11.90 -11.31
C ALA A 130 -9.79 11.82 -11.30
N ILE A 131 -9.13 12.97 -11.15
CA ILE A 131 -7.67 13.05 -11.02
C ILE A 131 -7.22 12.32 -9.74
N TYR A 132 -7.91 12.53 -8.61
CA TYR A 132 -7.62 11.83 -7.36
C TYR A 132 -7.73 10.30 -7.52
N LYS A 133 -8.81 9.81 -8.14
CA LYS A 133 -9.01 8.38 -8.39
C LYS A 133 -7.96 7.81 -9.35
N TYR A 134 -7.58 8.55 -10.39
CA TYR A 134 -6.53 8.17 -11.33
C TYR A 134 -5.17 8.02 -10.64
N ILE A 135 -4.77 9.01 -9.82
CA ILE A 135 -3.52 8.97 -9.06
C ILE A 135 -3.52 7.80 -8.07
N ARG A 136 -4.64 7.57 -7.37
CA ARG A 136 -4.80 6.44 -6.45
C ARG A 136 -4.63 5.09 -7.14
N ASN A 137 -5.25 4.90 -8.30
CA ASN A 137 -5.15 3.65 -9.06
C ASN A 137 -3.76 3.42 -9.65
N LYS A 138 -3.05 4.49 -10.03
CA LYS A 138 -1.68 4.38 -10.53
C LYS A 138 -0.72 4.00 -9.40
N ARG A 139 -0.93 4.47 -8.17
CA ARG A 139 -0.07 4.18 -7.01
C ARG A 139 -0.12 2.70 -6.56
N SER A 140 -1.18 1.96 -6.85
CA SER A 140 -1.24 0.52 -6.58
C SER A 140 -0.41 -0.31 -7.57
N SER A 141 -0.31 0.16 -8.83
CA SER A 141 0.48 -0.50 -9.87
C SER A 141 2.00 -0.47 -9.62
N TRP A 142 2.50 0.43 -8.78
CA TRP A 142 3.93 0.57 -8.49
C TRP A 142 4.36 -0.25 -7.27
N ARG A 143 3.41 -0.96 -6.64
CA ARG A 143 3.62 -1.74 -5.42
C ARG A 143 3.67 -3.25 -5.65
N ASN A 144 3.44 -3.67 -6.91
CA ASN A 144 3.67 -5.03 -7.43
C ASN A 144 4.86 -4.98 -8.38
#